data_AF-A0AA88UDA2-F1
#
_entry.id   AF-A0AA88UDA2-F1
#
_cell.length_a   1.000
_cell.length_b   1.000
_cell.length_c   1.000
_cell.angle_alpha   90.00
_cell.angle_beta   90.00
_cell.angle_gamma   90.00
#
_symmetry.space_group_name_H-M   'P 1'
#
loop_
_entity.id
_entity.type
_entity.pdbx_description
1 polymer ?
#
loop_
_entity_poly.entity_id
_entity_poly.type
_entity_poly.pdbx_seq_one_letter_code
_entity_poly.pdbx_strand_id
1 'polypeptide(L)'
;KGNTTPLIRFPPKAPISTRRHPMSGVTPIPTDTYKIGFIGAGKMAESIARGVVESNILPASRISTAHSGSGRRDAFQSFGVKVHDHNKKVVQDSDVVIFSVKPQIVKDVLLDLRPLLSEKQLLVSVAAGVKLKDLQEWAGHSRFVRVMPNTPAAVGKAASVISLGAAATEEDGELISKLFGAIGKIWIADEKHFDAITGLSGSGPAYIFLAIEALADGGVAAGLPRELALGLASQTVR
;
A
#
# COMPACT_ATOMS: atom_id res chain seq x y z
N LYS A 1 -25.03 -17.87 32.55
CA LYS A 1 -25.17 -18.65 31.29
C LYS A 1 -24.36 -17.91 30.23
N GLY A 2 -23.16 -18.42 29.95
CA GLY A 2 -22.12 -17.72 29.19
C GLY A 2 -22.40 -17.70 27.69
N ASN A 3 -22.13 -16.55 27.10
CA ASN A 3 -22.31 -16.25 25.68
C ASN A 3 -21.05 -16.72 24.93
N THR A 4 -21.13 -17.84 24.21
CA THR A 4 -20.04 -18.34 23.35
C THR A 4 -20.37 -18.08 21.89
N THR A 5 -20.06 -16.87 21.42
CA THR A 5 -19.91 -16.61 19.99
C THR A 5 -18.63 -17.32 19.52
N PRO A 6 -18.65 -18.14 18.47
CA PRO A 6 -17.43 -18.77 17.98
C PRO A 6 -16.55 -17.70 17.32
N LEU A 7 -15.44 -17.36 17.99
CA LEU A 7 -14.35 -16.58 17.40
C LEU A 7 -13.86 -17.32 16.15
N ILE A 8 -14.05 -16.71 14.98
CA ILE A 8 -13.42 -17.12 13.74
C ILE A 8 -11.91 -17.04 13.97
N ARG A 9 -11.28 -18.19 14.24
CA ARG A 9 -9.82 -18.30 14.32
C ARG A 9 -9.27 -18.23 12.91
N PHE A 10 -8.65 -17.10 12.58
CA PHE A 10 -7.81 -16.99 11.38
C PHE A 10 -6.63 -17.96 11.49
N PRO A 11 -6.20 -18.58 10.37
CA PRO A 11 -5.11 -19.53 10.39
C PRO A 11 -3.80 -18.87 10.86
N PRO A 12 -2.88 -19.65 11.46
CA PRO A 12 -1.56 -19.15 11.81
C PRO A 12 -0.84 -18.60 10.56
N LYS A 13 0.10 -17.68 10.77
CA LYS A 13 0.98 -17.11 9.74
C LYS A 13 1.44 -18.23 8.79
N ALA A 14 1.21 -18.06 7.49
CA ALA A 14 1.70 -18.99 6.49
C ALA A 14 3.22 -19.17 6.67
N PRO A 15 3.74 -20.40 6.68
CA PRO A 15 5.18 -20.62 6.82
C PRO A 15 5.92 -19.97 5.66
N ILE A 16 6.93 -19.18 5.99
CA ILE A 16 7.86 -18.58 5.03
C ILE A 16 8.54 -19.74 4.30
N SER A 17 8.37 -19.81 2.98
CA SER A 17 9.07 -20.80 2.15
C SER A 17 10.55 -20.45 2.14
N THR A 18 11.34 -21.22 2.88
CA THR A 18 12.79 -21.05 3.04
C THR A 18 13.55 -21.58 1.81
N ARG A 19 13.45 -20.91 0.66
CA ARG A 19 14.49 -21.05 -0.37
C ARG A 19 15.62 -20.08 -0.06
N ARG A 20 16.60 -20.56 0.72
CA ARG A 20 17.85 -19.86 1.01
C ARG A 20 18.68 -19.74 -0.26
N HIS A 21 18.88 -18.51 -0.73
CA HIS A 21 20.05 -18.11 -1.49
C HIS A 21 20.69 -16.92 -0.77
N PRO A 22 21.89 -17.06 -0.19
CA PRO A 22 22.60 -15.91 0.35
C PRO A 22 23.11 -15.09 -0.84
N MET A 23 22.37 -14.06 -1.22
CA MET A 23 22.83 -13.06 -2.20
C MET A 23 23.55 -11.93 -1.45
N SER A 24 24.85 -11.88 -1.69
CA SER A 24 25.81 -10.88 -1.22
C SER A 24 25.42 -9.44 -1.55
N GLY A 25 25.60 -8.53 -0.59
CA GLY A 25 25.99 -7.13 -0.89
C GLY A 25 24.96 -6.02 -0.67
N VAL A 26 23.68 -6.32 -0.41
CA VAL A 26 22.66 -5.28 -0.20
C VAL A 26 22.65 -4.82 1.26
N THR A 27 22.93 -3.54 1.51
CA THR A 27 22.86 -2.96 2.86
C THR A 27 21.40 -2.82 3.30
N PRO A 28 21.01 -3.35 4.48
CA PRO A 28 19.66 -3.18 5.03
C PRO A 28 19.30 -1.70 5.20
N ILE A 29 18.02 -1.37 5.02
CA ILE A 29 17.51 -0.04 5.29
C ILE A 29 17.54 0.22 6.82
N PRO A 30 18.15 1.32 7.31
CA PRO A 30 18.23 1.58 8.74
C PRO A 30 16.85 1.84 9.35
N THR A 31 16.35 0.92 10.19
CA THR A 31 14.99 0.98 10.75
C THR A 31 14.69 2.25 11.55
N ASP A 32 15.73 2.87 12.13
CA ASP A 32 15.57 3.99 13.04
C ASP A 32 15.74 5.36 12.36
N THR A 33 16.28 5.43 11.14
CA THR A 33 16.61 6.71 10.47
C THR A 33 16.17 6.83 9.01
N TYR A 34 15.72 5.75 8.36
CA TYR A 34 15.22 5.76 6.97
C TYR A 34 14.14 6.82 6.67
N LYS A 35 14.12 7.31 5.43
CA LYS A 35 13.12 8.24 4.92
C LYS A 35 12.29 7.61 3.82
N ILE A 36 11.01 7.98 3.76
CA ILE A 36 10.08 7.54 2.72
C ILE A 36 9.78 8.69 1.77
N GLY A 37 9.88 8.42 0.47
CA GLY A 37 9.48 9.32 -0.59
C GLY A 37 8.33 8.74 -1.40
N PHE A 38 7.25 9.51 -1.58
CA PHE A 38 6.15 9.14 -2.45
C PHE A 38 6.27 9.84 -3.80
N ILE A 39 6.40 9.06 -4.87
CA ILE A 39 6.27 9.52 -6.25
C ILE A 39 4.81 9.38 -6.65
N GLY A 40 4.14 10.52 -6.74
CA GLY A 40 2.68 10.63 -6.82
C GLY A 40 2.06 10.98 -5.46
N ALA A 41 1.40 12.14 -5.39
CA ALA A 41 0.71 12.61 -4.18
C ALA A 41 -0.78 12.20 -4.17
N GLY A 42 -1.11 10.98 -4.61
CA GLY A 42 -2.51 10.51 -4.71
C GLY A 42 -3.15 10.15 -3.37
N LYS A 43 -4.42 9.69 -3.40
CA LYS A 43 -5.14 9.23 -2.20
C LYS A 43 -4.45 8.05 -1.52
N MET A 44 -3.92 7.09 -2.30
CA MET A 44 -3.21 5.94 -1.75
C MET A 44 -1.92 6.34 -1.01
N ALA A 45 -1.12 7.26 -1.58
CA ALA A 45 0.05 7.81 -0.90
C ALA A 45 -0.33 8.50 0.42
N GLU A 46 -1.42 9.26 0.43
CA GLU A 46 -1.92 9.89 1.64
C GLU A 46 -2.38 8.87 2.69
N SER A 47 -3.14 7.85 2.30
CA SER A 47 -3.56 6.76 3.21
C SER A 47 -2.35 6.09 3.86
N ILE A 48 -1.33 5.74 3.07
CA ILE A 48 -0.11 5.10 3.58
C ILE A 48 0.63 6.06 4.51
N ALA A 49 0.91 7.29 4.07
CA ALA A 49 1.64 8.27 4.85
C ALA A 49 0.95 8.57 6.19
N ARG A 50 -0.37 8.79 6.17
CA ARG A 50 -1.18 9.07 7.34
C ARG A 50 -1.21 7.86 8.29
N GLY A 51 -1.47 6.67 7.78
CA GLY A 51 -1.49 5.44 8.61
C GLY A 51 -0.14 5.18 9.28
N VAL A 52 0.97 5.38 8.56
CA VAL A 52 2.33 5.24 9.10
C VAL A 52 2.60 6.24 10.22
N VAL A 53 2.18 7.49 10.06
CA VAL A 53 2.35 8.56 11.07
C VAL A 53 1.47 8.29 12.30
N GLU A 54 0.19 7.98 12.10
CA GLU A 54 -0.77 7.71 13.18
C GLU A 54 -0.42 6.44 13.96
N SER A 55 0.22 5.46 13.31
CA SER A 55 0.72 4.24 13.95
C SER A 55 2.08 4.41 14.64
N ASN A 56 2.65 5.63 14.67
CA ASN A 56 3.98 5.94 15.22
C ASN A 56 5.12 5.10 14.64
N ILE A 57 4.98 4.63 13.40
CA ILE A 57 6.01 3.85 12.72
C ILE A 57 7.11 4.78 12.18
N LEU A 58 6.71 5.96 11.69
CA LEU A 58 7.62 6.97 11.17
C LEU A 58 7.03 8.36 11.40
N PRO A 59 7.80 9.33 11.92
CA PRO A 59 7.31 10.71 12.03
C PRO A 59 7.16 11.33 10.63
N ALA A 60 6.20 12.25 10.49
CA ALA A 60 5.92 12.93 9.23
C ALA A 60 7.14 13.67 8.64
N SER A 61 8.06 14.12 9.50
CA SER A 61 9.32 14.76 9.10
C SER A 61 10.28 13.87 8.30
N ARG A 62 10.06 12.55 8.31
CA ARG A 62 10.81 11.56 7.52
C ARG A 62 10.04 11.05 6.30
N ILE A 63 8.91 11.70 5.99
CA ILE A 63 8.11 11.40 4.81
C ILE A 63 8.13 12.63 3.90
N SER A 64 8.27 12.38 2.60
CA SER A 64 8.18 13.43 1.59
C SER A 64 7.38 12.99 0.37
N THR A 65 6.82 13.94 -0.36
CA THR A 65 6.23 13.75 -1.68
C THR A 65 6.47 14.97 -2.55
N ALA A 66 6.05 14.94 -3.82
CA ALA A 66 6.10 16.10 -4.70
C ALA A 66 4.77 16.34 -5.41
N HIS A 67 4.39 17.61 -5.54
CA HIS A 67 3.23 18.02 -6.32
C HIS A 67 3.36 19.49 -6.75
N SER A 68 3.10 19.77 -8.03
CA SER A 68 3.21 21.13 -8.60
C SER A 68 1.99 22.01 -8.34
N GLY A 69 0.82 21.44 -8.00
CA GLY A 69 -0.39 22.18 -7.66
C GLY A 69 -0.62 22.34 -6.15
N SER A 70 -1.54 23.22 -5.76
CA SER A 70 -1.95 23.40 -4.35
C SER A 70 -2.83 22.25 -3.84
N GLY A 71 -3.71 21.69 -4.69
CA GLY A 71 -4.80 20.82 -4.22
C GLY A 71 -4.40 19.58 -3.43
N ARG A 72 -3.29 18.91 -3.77
CA ARG A 72 -2.76 17.78 -2.97
C ARG A 72 -1.70 18.19 -1.97
N ARG A 73 -1.11 19.37 -2.10
CA ARG A 73 -0.06 19.85 -1.20
C ARG A 73 -0.59 20.01 0.22
N ASP A 74 -1.74 20.67 0.36
CA ASP A 74 -2.36 20.94 1.66
C ASP A 74 -2.73 19.63 2.39
N ALA A 75 -3.19 18.62 1.65
CA ALA A 75 -3.53 17.31 2.21
C ALA A 75 -2.35 16.68 2.97
N PHE A 76 -1.14 16.73 2.41
CA PHE A 76 0.08 16.20 3.05
C PHE A 76 0.66 17.13 4.12
N GLN A 77 0.68 18.44 3.84
CA GLN A 77 1.20 19.43 4.79
C GLN A 77 0.36 19.51 6.08
N SER A 78 -0.95 19.25 6.00
CA SER A 78 -1.87 19.27 7.15
C SER A 78 -1.46 18.32 8.29
N PHE A 79 -0.66 17.29 8.00
CA PHE A 79 -0.13 16.36 9.00
C PHE A 79 1.40 16.30 9.01
N GLY A 80 2.06 17.36 8.52
CA GLY A 80 3.51 17.57 8.69
C GLY A 80 4.40 16.89 7.65
N VAL A 81 3.85 16.33 6.57
CA VAL A 81 4.65 15.73 5.49
C VAL A 81 5.24 16.83 4.60
N LYS A 82 6.53 16.66 4.25
CA LYS A 82 7.23 17.58 3.36
C LYS A 82 6.75 17.42 1.92
N VAL A 83 6.35 18.51 1.27
CA VAL A 83 5.95 18.51 -0.14
C VAL A 83 6.94 19.33 -0.96
N HIS A 84 7.66 18.67 -1.85
CA HIS A 84 8.57 19.27 -2.82
C HIS A 84 7.84 19.66 -4.11
N ASP A 85 8.50 20.46 -4.93
CA ASP A 85 7.96 20.83 -6.24
C ASP A 85 8.24 19.76 -7.30
N HIS A 86 9.30 18.95 -7.11
CA HIS A 86 9.79 18.00 -8.12
C HIS A 86 10.13 16.63 -7.52
N ASN A 87 9.79 15.58 -8.26
CA ASN A 87 10.04 14.18 -7.90
C ASN A 87 11.54 13.88 -7.67
N LYS A 88 12.43 14.53 -8.42
CA LYS A 88 13.89 14.35 -8.29
C LYS A 88 14.39 14.58 -6.86
N LYS A 89 13.84 15.59 -6.18
CA LYS A 89 14.23 15.90 -4.80
C LYS A 89 13.72 14.87 -3.81
N VAL A 90 12.51 14.33 -4.04
CA VAL A 90 11.94 13.23 -3.25
C VAL A 90 12.83 12.00 -3.35
N VAL A 91 13.23 11.60 -4.56
CA VAL A 91 14.11 10.43 -4.74
C VAL A 91 15.45 10.64 -4.03
N GLN A 92 16.10 11.79 -4.19
CA GLN A 92 17.40 12.06 -3.58
C GLN A 92 17.38 12.07 -2.05
N ASP A 93 16.26 12.47 -1.44
CA ASP A 93 16.12 12.59 0.02
C ASP A 93 15.54 11.32 0.69
N SER A 94 15.35 10.22 -0.06
CA SER A 94 14.64 9.02 0.43
C SER A 94 15.46 7.73 0.36
N ASP A 95 15.26 6.85 1.34
CA ASP A 95 15.82 5.49 1.36
C ASP A 95 14.83 4.47 0.81
N VAL A 96 13.53 4.72 1.00
CA VAL A 96 12.41 3.95 0.43
C VAL A 96 11.60 4.85 -0.50
N VAL A 97 11.46 4.46 -1.76
CA VAL A 97 10.73 5.24 -2.77
C VAL A 97 9.48 4.48 -3.20
N ILE A 98 8.31 5.04 -2.89
CA ILE A 98 7.00 4.44 -3.19
C ILE A 98 6.37 5.12 -4.42
N PHE A 99 6.30 4.38 -5.52
CA PHE A 99 5.61 4.77 -6.74
C PHE A 99 4.11 4.51 -6.60
N SER A 100 3.35 5.60 -6.53
CA SER A 100 1.89 5.61 -6.35
C SER A 100 1.16 6.48 -7.39
N VAL A 101 1.84 6.69 -8.52
CA VAL A 101 1.24 7.25 -9.73
C VAL A 101 0.31 6.25 -10.40
N LYS A 102 -0.50 6.73 -11.36
CA LYS A 102 -1.38 5.86 -12.14
C LYS A 102 -0.56 4.82 -12.93
N PRO A 103 -1.06 3.58 -13.12
CA PRO A 103 -0.34 2.53 -13.84
C PRO A 103 0.12 2.95 -15.24
N GLN A 104 -0.67 3.77 -15.94
CA GLN A 104 -0.39 4.19 -17.31
C GLN A 104 0.85 5.09 -17.42
N ILE A 105 1.26 5.77 -16.35
CA ILE A 105 2.37 6.73 -16.36
C ILE A 105 3.59 6.25 -15.57
N VAL A 106 3.51 5.10 -14.88
CA VAL A 106 4.59 4.65 -14.00
C VAL A 106 5.88 4.35 -14.78
N LYS A 107 5.76 3.85 -16.02
CA LYS A 107 6.91 3.60 -16.90
C LYS A 107 7.68 4.88 -17.17
N ASP A 108 7.00 5.91 -17.66
CA ASP A 108 7.63 7.18 -18.04
C ASP A 108 8.27 7.86 -16.84
N VAL A 109 7.59 7.80 -15.68
CA VAL A 109 8.12 8.32 -14.41
C VAL A 109 9.36 7.57 -13.95
N LEU A 110 9.38 6.24 -14.05
CA LEU A 110 10.57 5.44 -13.71
C LEU A 110 11.73 5.74 -14.64
N LEU A 111 11.48 5.87 -15.95
CA LEU A 111 12.52 6.19 -16.92
C LEU A 111 13.11 7.59 -16.72
N ASP A 112 12.30 8.61 -16.42
CA ASP A 112 12.78 9.97 -16.08
C ASP A 112 13.63 9.99 -14.80
N LEU A 113 13.24 9.20 -13.80
CA LEU A 113 13.92 9.14 -12.51
C LEU A 113 15.09 8.16 -12.47
N ARG A 114 15.22 7.24 -13.44
CA ARG A 114 16.22 6.16 -13.49
C ARG A 114 17.64 6.61 -13.15
N PRO A 115 18.16 7.75 -13.65
CA PRO A 115 19.52 8.20 -13.31
C PRO A 115 19.74 8.49 -11.81
N LEU A 116 18.66 8.64 -11.04
CA LEU A 116 18.68 8.93 -9.60
C LEU A 116 18.36 7.69 -8.75
N LEU A 117 17.85 6.61 -9.34
CA LEU A 117 17.46 5.40 -8.63
C LEU A 117 18.71 4.56 -8.33
N SER A 118 19.13 4.57 -7.07
CA SER A 118 20.29 3.82 -6.62
C SER A 118 19.88 2.45 -6.07
N GLU A 119 20.71 1.43 -6.26
CA GLU A 119 20.52 0.09 -5.66
C GLU A 119 20.53 0.10 -4.11
N LYS A 120 21.03 1.19 -3.51
CA LYS A 120 20.95 1.41 -2.05
C LYS A 120 19.51 1.69 -1.59
N GLN A 121 18.65 2.18 -2.48
CA GLN A 121 17.26 2.48 -2.18
C GLN A 121 16.39 1.25 -2.37
N LEU A 122 15.38 1.13 -1.53
CA LEU A 122 14.30 0.17 -1.71
C LEU A 122 13.18 0.81 -2.54
N LEU A 123 12.91 0.26 -3.72
CA LEU A 123 11.82 0.74 -4.56
C LEU A 123 10.54 -0.04 -4.28
N VAL A 124 9.40 0.63 -4.25
CA VAL A 124 8.10 0.04 -3.98
C VAL A 124 7.07 0.55 -4.98
N SER A 125 6.23 -0.32 -5.54
CA SER A 125 5.16 0.10 -6.45
C SER A 125 3.81 -0.36 -5.93
N VAL A 126 2.85 0.56 -5.91
CA VAL A 126 1.43 0.27 -5.68
C VAL A 126 0.59 0.36 -6.96
N ALA A 127 1.24 0.42 -8.12
CA ALA A 127 0.56 0.50 -9.42
C ALA A 127 -0.10 -0.84 -9.77
N ALA A 128 -1.43 -0.84 -9.87
CA ALA A 128 -2.20 -2.01 -10.26
C ALA A 128 -1.80 -2.52 -11.65
N GLY A 129 -1.69 -3.84 -11.79
CA GLY A 129 -1.42 -4.53 -13.07
C GLY A 129 0.02 -4.44 -13.60
N VAL A 130 0.94 -3.74 -12.93
CA VAL A 130 2.33 -3.60 -13.40
C VAL A 130 3.23 -4.65 -12.74
N LYS A 131 3.92 -5.46 -13.54
CA LYS A 131 4.71 -6.60 -13.05
C LYS A 131 6.10 -6.18 -12.57
N LEU A 132 6.67 -6.93 -11.62
CA LEU A 132 8.03 -6.74 -11.12
C LEU A 132 9.04 -6.77 -12.26
N LYS A 133 8.88 -7.69 -13.23
CA LYS A 133 9.75 -7.75 -14.41
C LYS A 133 9.86 -6.36 -15.08
N ASP A 134 8.73 -5.72 -15.33
CA ASP A 134 8.67 -4.44 -16.01
C ASP A 134 9.23 -3.31 -15.12
N LEU A 135 8.86 -3.29 -13.84
CA LEU A 135 9.35 -2.30 -12.86
C LEU A 135 10.87 -2.32 -12.74
N GLN A 136 11.46 -3.51 -12.66
CA GLN A 136 12.92 -3.70 -12.56
C GLN A 136 13.63 -3.28 -13.84
N GLU A 137 13.05 -3.58 -15.01
CA GLU A 137 13.61 -3.18 -16.31
C GLU A 137 13.66 -1.65 -16.44
N TRP A 138 12.58 -0.97 -16.05
CA TRP A 138 12.49 0.48 -16.13
C TRP A 138 13.36 1.18 -15.09
N ALA A 139 13.43 0.65 -13.86
CA ALA A 139 14.29 1.17 -12.80
C ALA A 139 15.78 0.89 -13.04
N GLY A 140 16.12 -0.18 -13.77
CA GLY A 140 17.50 -0.59 -14.04
C GLY A 140 18.15 -1.41 -12.91
N HIS A 141 17.40 -1.80 -11.87
CA HIS A 141 17.86 -2.71 -10.81
C HIS A 141 16.68 -3.50 -10.20
N SER A 142 16.98 -4.52 -9.40
CA SER A 142 15.99 -5.52 -8.93
C SER A 142 15.61 -5.45 -7.45
N ARG A 143 16.09 -4.43 -6.71
CA ARG A 143 15.70 -4.18 -5.31
C ARG A 143 14.35 -3.46 -5.25
N PHE A 144 13.30 -4.20 -5.59
CA PHE A 144 11.95 -3.70 -5.80
C PHE A 144 10.94 -4.55 -5.02
N VAL A 145 9.90 -3.93 -4.45
CA VAL A 145 8.74 -4.63 -3.87
C VAL A 145 7.46 -4.17 -4.56
N ARG A 146 6.68 -5.12 -5.07
CA ARG A 146 5.35 -4.84 -5.60
C ARG A 146 4.35 -5.02 -4.47
N VAL A 147 3.46 -4.05 -4.27
CA VAL A 147 2.38 -4.11 -3.29
C VAL A 147 1.05 -3.86 -3.98
N MET A 148 0.06 -4.70 -3.70
CA MET A 148 -1.31 -4.49 -4.15
C MET A 148 -2.21 -4.18 -2.94
N PRO A 149 -2.35 -2.91 -2.54
CA PRO A 149 -3.34 -2.50 -1.54
C PRO A 149 -4.73 -2.36 -2.19
N ASN A 150 -5.74 -2.01 -1.39
CA ASN A 150 -7.09 -1.71 -1.87
C ASN A 150 -7.71 -0.49 -1.18
N THR A 151 -8.90 -0.09 -1.61
CA THR A 151 -9.53 1.20 -1.24
C THR A 151 -9.83 1.39 0.26
N PRO A 152 -10.11 0.36 1.08
CA PRO A 152 -10.26 0.51 2.54
C PRO A 152 -8.98 0.97 3.28
N ALA A 153 -7.85 1.15 2.59
CA ALA A 153 -6.66 1.80 3.13
C ALA A 153 -6.96 3.18 3.75
N ALA A 154 -7.94 3.92 3.20
CA ALA A 154 -8.34 5.23 3.71
C ALA A 154 -8.91 5.20 5.14
N VAL A 155 -9.31 4.02 5.63
CA VAL A 155 -9.85 3.81 6.98
C VAL A 155 -9.04 2.76 7.77
N GLY A 156 -7.80 2.48 7.34
CA GLY A 156 -6.92 1.53 8.03
C GLY A 156 -7.36 0.06 7.96
N LYS A 157 -8.13 -0.32 6.93
CA LYS A 157 -8.66 -1.68 6.74
C LYS A 157 -8.28 -2.31 5.40
N ALA A 158 -7.15 -1.89 4.82
CA ALA A 158 -6.65 -2.46 3.59
C ALA A 158 -6.44 -3.98 3.71
N ALA A 159 -6.66 -4.69 2.61
CA ALA A 159 -6.15 -6.03 2.39
C ALA A 159 -5.06 -5.95 1.32
N SER A 160 -3.80 -6.00 1.77
CA SER A 160 -2.63 -5.80 0.91
C SER A 160 -1.87 -7.09 0.67
N VAL A 161 -1.28 -7.25 -0.51
CA VAL A 161 -0.36 -8.36 -0.80
C VAL A 161 0.96 -7.82 -1.36
N ILE A 162 2.08 -8.40 -0.92
CA ILE A 162 3.42 -8.05 -1.41
C ILE A 162 4.07 -9.19 -2.17
N SER A 163 4.90 -8.83 -3.14
CA SER A 163 5.83 -9.72 -3.83
C SER A 163 7.20 -9.05 -3.95
N LEU A 164 8.25 -9.83 -3.72
CA LEU A 164 9.62 -9.35 -3.68
C LEU A 164 10.29 -9.52 -5.05
N GLY A 165 10.96 -8.47 -5.50
CA GLY A 165 11.87 -8.50 -6.65
C GLY A 165 13.13 -9.31 -6.37
N ALA A 166 13.91 -9.59 -7.41
CA ALA A 166 15.01 -10.55 -7.31
C ALA A 166 16.14 -10.15 -6.35
N ALA A 167 16.30 -8.86 -6.05
CA ALA A 167 17.28 -8.37 -5.09
C ALA A 167 16.66 -7.71 -3.84
N ALA A 168 15.33 -7.78 -3.68
CA ALA A 168 14.70 -7.36 -2.42
C ALA A 168 14.92 -8.44 -1.35
N THR A 169 15.39 -8.04 -0.18
CA THR A 169 15.72 -8.98 0.90
C THR A 169 14.50 -9.32 1.76
N GLU A 170 14.65 -10.27 2.68
CA GLU A 170 13.61 -10.58 3.67
C GLU A 170 13.34 -9.37 4.58
N GLU A 171 14.40 -8.67 4.99
CA GLU A 171 14.31 -7.44 5.80
C GLU A 171 13.61 -6.30 5.05
N ASP A 172 13.82 -6.18 3.73
CA ASP A 172 13.05 -5.25 2.90
C ASP A 172 11.55 -5.62 2.94
N GLY A 173 11.22 -6.90 2.81
CA GLY A 173 9.85 -7.41 2.89
C GLY A 173 9.20 -7.17 4.26
N GLU A 174 9.93 -7.35 5.35
CA GLU A 174 9.48 -7.05 6.71
C GLU A 174 9.23 -5.55 6.92
N LEU A 175 10.13 -4.70 6.42
CA LEU A 175 9.96 -3.25 6.47
C LEU A 175 8.69 -2.82 5.74
N ILE A 176 8.47 -3.29 4.51
CA ILE A 176 7.26 -2.97 3.75
C ILE A 176 6.02 -3.56 4.43
N SER A 177 6.12 -4.76 5.02
CA SER A 177 5.03 -5.34 5.80
C SER A 177 4.64 -4.48 7.00
N LYS A 178 5.62 -3.93 7.72
CA LYS A 178 5.38 -2.99 8.82
C LYS A 178 4.67 -1.72 8.34
N LEU A 179 5.14 -1.13 7.24
CA LEU A 179 4.57 0.10 6.68
C LEU A 179 3.12 -0.08 6.22
N PHE A 180 2.83 -1.12 5.45
CA PHE A 180 1.48 -1.37 4.92
C PHE A 180 0.55 -2.01 5.98
N GLY A 181 1.11 -2.60 7.04
CA GLY A 181 0.36 -3.00 8.23
C GLY A 181 -0.29 -1.81 8.96
N ALA A 182 0.25 -0.60 8.78
CA ALA A 182 -0.31 0.63 9.34
C ALA A 182 -1.68 1.00 8.73
N ILE A 183 -1.97 0.50 7.52
CA ILE A 183 -3.21 0.78 6.80
C ILE A 183 -4.12 -0.44 6.66
N GLY A 184 -3.79 -1.57 7.29
CA GLY A 184 -4.60 -2.78 7.21
C GLY A 184 -3.80 -4.06 7.46
N LYS A 185 -4.26 -5.15 6.84
CA LYS A 185 -3.57 -6.44 6.87
C LYS A 185 -2.75 -6.65 5.61
N ILE A 186 -1.65 -7.38 5.76
CA ILE A 186 -0.71 -7.65 4.68
C ILE A 186 -0.31 -9.13 4.65
N TRP A 187 -0.14 -9.65 3.43
CA TRP A 187 0.33 -11.00 3.16
C TRP A 187 1.42 -11.00 2.09
N ILE A 188 2.21 -12.07 2.04
CA ILE A 188 3.21 -12.29 0.99
C ILE A 188 2.67 -13.35 0.03
N ALA A 189 2.82 -13.13 -1.28
CA ALA A 189 2.46 -14.12 -2.29
C ALA A 189 3.38 -14.04 -3.52
N ASP A 190 3.45 -15.14 -4.28
CA ASP A 190 4.06 -15.14 -5.61
C ASP A 190 3.34 -14.15 -6.52
N GLU A 191 4.10 -13.40 -7.33
CA GLU A 191 3.57 -12.40 -8.24
C GLU A 191 2.51 -12.97 -9.21
N LYS A 192 2.63 -14.24 -9.59
CA LYS A 192 1.68 -14.94 -10.48
C LYS A 192 0.23 -14.91 -9.97
N HIS A 193 0.01 -14.70 -8.66
CA HIS A 193 -1.31 -14.63 -8.07
C HIS A 193 -1.92 -13.23 -8.11
N PHE A 194 -1.19 -12.19 -8.52
CA PHE A 194 -1.64 -10.79 -8.40
C PHE A 194 -2.88 -10.47 -9.24
N ASP A 195 -3.09 -11.15 -10.36
CA ASP A 195 -4.31 -10.97 -11.16
C ASP A 195 -5.55 -11.50 -10.40
N ALA A 196 -5.43 -12.68 -9.78
CA ALA A 196 -6.47 -13.26 -8.94
C ALA A 196 -6.71 -12.42 -7.66
N ILE A 197 -5.63 -11.95 -7.02
CA ILE A 197 -5.70 -11.04 -5.86
C ILE A 197 -6.43 -9.75 -6.26
N THR A 198 -6.15 -9.19 -7.43
CA THR A 198 -6.82 -7.98 -7.93
C THR A 198 -8.32 -8.21 -8.08
N GLY A 199 -8.72 -9.33 -8.69
CA GLY A 199 -10.14 -9.68 -8.85
C GLY A 199 -10.88 -9.89 -7.52
N LEU A 200 -10.16 -10.32 -6.47
CA LEU A 200 -10.71 -10.56 -5.13
C LEU A 200 -10.63 -9.34 -4.21
N SER A 201 -9.44 -8.93 -3.77
CA SER A 201 -9.29 -7.86 -2.77
C SER A 201 -9.27 -6.47 -3.38
N GLY A 202 -8.78 -6.33 -4.62
CA GLY A 202 -8.79 -5.06 -5.34
C GLY A 202 -10.20 -4.62 -5.73
N SER A 203 -10.93 -5.50 -6.41
CA SER A 203 -12.31 -5.26 -6.86
C SER A 203 -13.38 -5.58 -5.81
N GLY A 204 -13.07 -6.46 -4.85
CA GLY A 204 -13.98 -6.94 -3.80
C GLY A 204 -14.80 -5.87 -3.08
N PRO A 205 -14.21 -4.73 -2.67
CA PRO A 205 -14.95 -3.66 -2.03
C PRO A 205 -16.18 -3.21 -2.84
N ALA A 206 -16.08 -3.15 -4.18
CA ALA A 206 -17.21 -2.75 -5.03
C ALA A 206 -18.36 -3.76 -4.97
N TYR A 207 -18.06 -5.05 -4.91
CA TYR A 207 -19.08 -6.10 -4.79
C TYR A 207 -19.81 -5.98 -3.45
N ILE A 208 -19.06 -5.69 -2.38
CA ILE A 208 -19.61 -5.52 -1.03
C ILE A 208 -20.45 -4.25 -0.93
N PHE A 209 -20.08 -3.16 -1.60
CA PHE A 209 -20.91 -1.95 -1.66
C PHE A 209 -22.28 -2.24 -2.27
N LEU A 210 -22.32 -2.99 -3.37
CA LEU A 210 -23.58 -3.40 -3.99
C LEU A 210 -24.42 -4.31 -3.09
N ALA A 211 -23.77 -5.21 -2.34
CA ALA A 211 -24.47 -6.05 -1.36
C ALA A 211 -25.05 -5.24 -0.20
N ILE A 212 -24.32 -4.25 0.31
CA ILE A 212 -24.81 -3.33 1.36
C ILE A 212 -26.01 -2.53 0.86
N GLU A 213 -25.95 -2.02 -0.37
CA GLU A 213 -27.05 -1.29 -0.99
C GLU A 213 -28.29 -2.18 -1.15
N ALA A 214 -28.13 -3.40 -1.65
CA ALA A 214 -29.23 -4.37 -1.79
C ALA A 214 -29.84 -4.78 -0.44
N LEU A 215 -29.03 -4.94 0.61
CA LEU A 215 -29.52 -5.19 1.97
C LEU A 215 -30.33 -4.00 2.49
N ALA A 216 -29.87 -2.78 2.25
CA ALA A 216 -30.60 -1.57 2.62
C ALA A 216 -31.93 -1.45 1.84
N ASP A 217 -31.93 -1.77 0.54
CA ASP A 217 -33.14 -1.81 -0.29
C ASP A 217 -34.15 -2.83 0.25
N GLY A 218 -33.68 -4.03 0.62
CA GLY A 218 -34.51 -5.05 1.27
C GLY A 218 -35.10 -4.57 2.60
N GLY A 219 -34.32 -3.87 3.41
CA GLY A 219 -34.79 -3.24 4.66
C GLY A 219 -35.87 -2.18 4.42
N VAL A 220 -35.71 -1.34 3.39
CA VAL A 220 -36.72 -0.35 2.99
C VAL A 220 -37.99 -1.02 2.47
N ALA A 221 -37.87 -2.06 1.64
CA ALA A 221 -39.01 -2.85 1.18
C ALA A 221 -39.78 -3.51 2.33
N ALA A 222 -39.10 -3.83 3.44
CA ALA A 222 -39.69 -4.33 4.68
C ALA A 222 -40.22 -3.23 5.62
N GLY A 223 -40.14 -1.94 5.25
CA GLY A 223 -40.73 -0.82 5.98
C GLY A 223 -39.75 0.03 6.81
N LEU A 224 -38.43 -0.18 6.73
CA LEU A 224 -37.46 0.67 7.42
C LEU A 224 -37.22 1.99 6.67
N PRO A 225 -36.96 3.11 7.37
CA PRO A 225 -36.43 4.32 6.74
C PRO A 225 -35.06 4.08 6.09
N ARG A 226 -34.80 4.72 4.94
CA ARG A 226 -33.56 4.53 4.14
C ARG A 226 -32.28 4.72 4.95
N GLU A 227 -32.20 5.78 5.75
CA GLU A 227 -31.01 6.09 6.55
C GLU A 227 -30.72 4.98 7.57
N LEU A 228 -31.75 4.53 8.31
CA LEU A 228 -31.64 3.44 9.28
C LEU A 228 -31.26 2.12 8.58
N ALA A 229 -31.90 1.78 7.47
CA ALA A 229 -31.61 0.56 6.70
C ALA A 229 -30.16 0.52 6.21
N LEU A 230 -29.65 1.62 5.67
CA LEU A 230 -28.28 1.72 5.19
C LEU A 230 -27.26 1.65 6.34
N GLY A 231 -27.55 2.33 7.46
CA GLY A 231 -26.72 2.28 8.66
C GLY A 231 -26.61 0.87 9.23
N LEU A 232 -27.75 0.16 9.36
CA LEU A 232 -27.80 -1.23 9.80
C LEU A 232 -27.05 -2.16 8.82
N ALA A 233 -27.35 -2.08 7.52
CA ALA A 233 -26.71 -2.92 6.51
C ALA A 233 -25.17 -2.76 6.50
N SER A 234 -24.69 -1.52 6.54
CA SER A 234 -23.26 -1.23 6.56
C SER A 234 -22.58 -1.78 7.82
N GLN A 235 -23.22 -1.63 8.99
CA GLN A 235 -22.70 -2.12 10.27
C GLN A 235 -22.78 -3.65 10.40
N THR A 236 -23.76 -4.30 9.77
CA THR A 236 -23.90 -5.77 9.75
C THR A 236 -22.77 -6.44 8.97
N VAL A 237 -22.30 -5.82 7.89
CA VAL A 237 -21.22 -6.36 7.03
C VAL A 237 -19.82 -6.06 7.58
N ARG A 238 -19.72 -5.10 8.50
CA ARG A 238 -18.48 -4.48 8.99
C ARG A 238 -17.42 -5.46 9.53
#